data_AF-Q1EFS6-F1
#
_entry.id   AF-Q1EFS6-F1
#
_cell.length_a   1.000
_cell.length_b   1.000
_cell.length_c   1.000
_cell.angle_alpha   90.00
_cell.angle_beta   90.00
_cell.angle_gamma   90.00
#
_symmetry.space_group_name_H-M   'P 1'
#
loop_
_entity.id
_entity.type
_entity.pdbx_description
1 polymer ?
#
loop_
_entity_poly.entity_id
_entity_poly.type
_entity_poly.pdbx_seq_one_letter_code
_entity_poly.pdbx_strand_id
1 'polypeptide(L)'
;LADNAIISLKEENYVEFDDLHHVSKLQKRKIGFSRVRFLPKKDKMRIVANTKVQCMIRTGKEGQRSPFFKRVNPSLQKLHAILRKIKNENPQALGSSVFGYDDVYKKLYQFRQEIKGVPSVYIVIA
;
A
#
# COMPACT_ATOMS: atom_id res chain seq x y z
N LEU A 1 1.26 -23.78 -4.64
CA LEU A 1 0.73 -22.41 -4.82
C LEU A 1 1.57 -21.35 -4.08
N ALA A 2 1.82 -21.51 -2.78
CA ALA A 2 2.69 -20.59 -2.04
C ALA A 2 4.14 -20.61 -2.55
N ASP A 3 4.69 -21.79 -2.85
CA ASP A 3 6.06 -21.92 -3.38
C ASP A 3 6.20 -21.25 -4.74
N ASN A 4 5.21 -21.41 -5.63
CA ASN A 4 5.15 -20.69 -6.90
C ASN A 4 5.12 -19.17 -6.70
N ALA A 5 4.43 -18.68 -5.66
CA ALA A 5 4.41 -17.25 -5.34
C ALA A 5 5.76 -16.74 -4.80
N ILE A 6 6.51 -17.57 -4.08
CA ILE A 6 7.88 -17.26 -3.64
C ILE A 6 8.83 -17.25 -4.84
N ILE A 7 8.69 -18.17 -5.79
CA ILE A 7 9.45 -18.17 -7.04
C ILE A 7 9.18 -16.88 -7.82
N SER A 8 7.91 -16.49 -8.00
CA SER A 8 7.57 -15.23 -8.66
C SER A 8 8.13 -14.00 -7.94
N LEU A 9 8.21 -14.01 -6.61
CA LEU A 9 8.90 -12.93 -5.87
C LEU A 9 10.39 -12.88 -6.22
N LYS A 10 11.05 -14.04 -6.29
CA LYS A 10 12.47 -14.10 -6.65
C LYS A 10 12.72 -13.62 -8.08
N GLU A 11 11.82 -13.93 -9.03
CA GLU A 11 11.84 -13.40 -10.41
C GLU A 11 11.70 -11.87 -10.45
N GLU A 12 10.86 -11.29 -9.57
CA GLU A 12 10.66 -9.85 -9.42
C GLU A 12 11.75 -9.16 -8.57
N ASN A 13 12.94 -9.77 -8.45
CA ASN A 13 14.10 -9.26 -7.71
C ASN A 13 13.87 -9.10 -6.19
N TYR A 14 12.90 -9.81 -5.59
CA TYR A 14 12.80 -9.88 -4.14
C TYR A 14 13.81 -10.88 -3.58
N VAL A 15 14.47 -10.49 -2.49
CA VAL A 15 15.44 -11.32 -1.77
C VAL A 15 14.82 -11.83 -0.49
N GLU A 16 14.94 -13.13 -0.26
CA GLU A 16 14.58 -13.78 1.00
C GLU A 16 15.58 -13.37 2.09
N PHE A 17 15.07 -12.90 3.23
CA PHE A 17 15.90 -12.42 4.33
C PHE A 17 15.91 -13.44 5.46
N ASP A 18 17.09 -13.91 5.85
CA ASP A 18 17.28 -14.68 7.08
C ASP A 18 17.21 -13.74 8.30
N ASP A 19 16.42 -14.14 9.30
CA ASP A 19 15.89 -13.26 10.34
C ASP A 19 16.97 -12.74 11.30
N LEU A 20 18.05 -13.49 11.56
CA LEU A 20 18.96 -13.16 12.66
C LEU A 20 20.00 -12.08 12.33
N HIS A 21 20.56 -12.07 11.13
CA HIS A 21 21.66 -11.16 10.79
C HIS A 21 21.16 -9.76 10.37
N HIS A 22 19.88 -9.64 9.98
CA HIS A 22 19.35 -8.44 9.33
C HIS A 22 18.41 -7.60 10.19
N VAL A 23 17.92 -8.15 11.32
CA VAL A 23 17.06 -7.42 12.28
C VAL A 23 17.66 -6.07 12.67
N SER A 24 18.96 -6.03 12.98
CA SER A 24 19.65 -4.79 13.39
C SER A 24 19.69 -3.75 12.26
N LYS A 25 19.85 -4.19 11.01
CA LYS A 25 19.82 -3.33 9.82
C LYS A 25 18.40 -2.80 9.56
N LEU A 26 17.39 -3.63 9.75
CA LEU A 26 15.98 -3.27 9.58
C LEU A 26 15.52 -2.27 10.66
N GLN A 27 15.96 -2.42 11.91
CA GLN A 27 15.62 -1.51 13.00
C GLN A 27 16.14 -0.08 12.78
N LYS A 28 17.27 0.07 12.08
CA LYS A 28 17.85 1.38 11.73
C LYS A 28 17.04 2.13 10.66
N ARG A 29 16.15 1.46 9.91
CA ARG A 29 15.38 2.10 8.84
C ARG A 29 14.29 3.03 9.40
N LYS A 30 14.21 4.25 8.84
CA LYS A 30 13.21 5.25 9.23
C LYS A 30 11.78 4.92 8.75
N ILE A 31 11.66 4.14 7.66
CA ILE A 31 10.38 3.86 7.00
C ILE A 31 9.53 2.79 7.72
N GLY A 32 10.11 2.01 8.64
CA GLY A 32 9.41 0.91 9.30
C GLY A 32 9.47 -0.42 8.53
N PHE A 33 8.73 -1.43 9.00
CA PHE A 33 8.68 -2.77 8.39
C PHE A 33 7.26 -3.36 8.51
N SER A 34 6.92 -4.30 7.62
CA SER A 34 5.67 -5.07 7.67
C SER A 34 5.87 -6.47 7.13
N ARG A 35 5.10 -7.43 7.64
CA ARG A 35 5.14 -8.82 7.22
C ARG A 35 4.27 -9.03 5.97
N VAL A 36 4.85 -9.66 4.97
CA VAL A 36 4.14 -10.10 3.75
C VAL A 36 3.15 -11.21 4.09
N ARG A 37 2.00 -11.20 3.42
CA ARG A 37 0.95 -12.24 3.47
C ARG A 37 0.58 -12.62 2.06
N PHE A 38 0.36 -13.91 1.84
CA PHE A 38 -0.18 -14.44 0.60
C PHE A 38 -1.68 -14.66 0.77
N LEU A 39 -2.47 -14.03 -0.10
CA LEU A 39 -3.92 -14.18 -0.16
C LEU A 39 -4.30 -14.93 -1.44
N PRO A 40 -5.01 -16.07 -1.35
CA PRO A 40 -5.50 -16.75 -2.54
C PRO A 40 -6.39 -15.84 -3.40
N LYS A 41 -6.15 -15.89 -4.70
CA LYS A 41 -7.03 -15.44 -5.78
C LYS A 41 -7.27 -16.64 -6.70
N LYS A 42 -8.27 -16.53 -7.57
CA LYS A 42 -8.78 -17.64 -8.40
C LYS A 42 -7.66 -18.58 -8.91
N ASP A 43 -6.69 -18.01 -9.62
CA ASP A 43 -5.59 -18.79 -10.23
C ASP A 43 -4.18 -18.36 -9.75
N LYS A 44 -4.08 -17.48 -8.75
CA LYS A 44 -2.80 -16.92 -8.29
C LYS A 44 -2.82 -16.48 -6.83
N MET A 45 -1.67 -16.11 -6.29
CA MET A 45 -1.58 -15.47 -4.98
C MET A 45 -1.49 -13.95 -5.12
N ARG A 46 -2.27 -13.20 -4.33
CA ARG A 46 -2.07 -11.77 -4.12
C ARG A 46 -1.15 -11.57 -2.92
N ILE A 47 -0.06 -10.86 -3.15
CA ILE A 47 0.94 -10.52 -2.14
C ILE A 47 0.52 -9.20 -1.50
N VAL A 48 0.36 -9.16 -0.18
CA VAL A 48 -0.03 -7.95 0.56
C VAL A 48 0.82 -7.78 1.81
N ALA A 49 0.96 -6.54 2.28
CA ALA A 49 1.59 -6.23 3.56
C ALA A 49 0.70 -5.25 4.34
N ASN A 50 0.60 -5.44 5.66
CA ASN A 50 -0.18 -4.53 6.50
C ASN A 50 0.73 -3.44 7.10
N THR A 51 0.75 -2.28 6.47
CA THR A 51 1.58 -1.13 6.84
C THR A 51 1.06 -0.35 8.05
N LYS A 52 -0.15 -0.65 8.53
CA LYS A 52 -0.81 0.02 9.66
C LYS A 52 -0.47 -0.58 11.02
N VAL A 53 0.07 -1.79 11.06
CA VAL A 53 0.29 -2.54 12.31
C VAL A 53 1.79 -2.72 12.53
N GLN A 54 2.22 -2.67 13.80
CA GLN A 54 3.60 -2.99 14.14
C GLN A 54 3.85 -4.46 13.83
N CYS A 55 5.04 -4.79 13.35
CA CYS A 55 5.42 -6.18 13.17
C CYS A 55 6.49 -6.56 14.18
N MET A 56 6.44 -7.81 14.59
CA MET A 56 7.40 -8.47 15.46
C MET A 56 8.02 -9.60 14.66
N ILE A 57 9.36 -9.70 14.70
CA ILE A 57 10.08 -10.86 14.18
C ILE A 57 10.48 -11.71 15.37
N ARG A 58 10.09 -12.99 15.36
CA ARG A 58 10.47 -13.93 16.42
C ARG A 58 11.92 -14.31 16.21
N THR A 59 12.82 -13.80 17.03
CA THR A 59 14.19 -14.32 17.10
C THR A 59 14.13 -15.62 17.87
N GLY A 60 14.45 -16.76 17.24
CA GLY A 60 14.35 -18.11 17.83
C GLY A 60 15.29 -18.40 19.02
N LYS A 61 15.79 -17.38 19.71
CA LYS A 61 16.63 -17.49 20.90
C LYS A 61 15.75 -17.38 22.15
N GLU A 62 15.67 -18.47 22.93
CA GLU A 62 15.00 -18.47 24.22
C GLU A 62 15.55 -17.34 25.12
N GLY A 63 14.66 -16.58 25.75
CA GLY A 63 15.01 -15.47 26.64
C GLY A 63 15.27 -14.12 25.97
N GLN A 64 15.36 -14.01 24.64
CA GLN A 64 15.50 -12.71 23.96
C GLN A 64 14.15 -12.08 23.60
N ARG A 65 13.98 -10.80 23.96
CA ARG A 65 12.81 -10.01 23.54
C ARG A 65 12.82 -9.85 22.02
N SER A 66 11.74 -10.31 21.38
CA SER A 66 11.57 -10.16 19.94
C SER A 66 11.52 -8.69 19.53
N PRO A 67 12.29 -8.27 18.51
CA PRO A 67 12.31 -6.89 18.05
C PRO A 67 10.96 -6.46 17.47
N PHE A 68 10.48 -5.29 17.90
CA PHE A 68 9.34 -4.61 17.29
C PHE A 68 9.81 -3.59 16.26
N PHE A 69 9.12 -3.55 15.12
CA PHE A 69 9.37 -2.56 14.08
C PHE A 69 8.26 -1.52 14.02
N LYS A 70 8.67 -0.29 13.73
CA LYS A 70 7.74 0.83 13.52
C LYS A 70 6.81 0.53 12.36
N ARG A 71 5.57 1.01 12.47
CA ARG A 71 4.58 1.01 11.40
C ARG A 71 5.09 1.84 10.22
N VAL A 72 4.75 1.43 9.00
CA VAL A 72 5.15 2.14 7.78
C VAL A 72 4.29 3.37 7.53
N ASN A 73 2.99 3.29 7.80
CA ASN A 73 2.05 4.37 7.51
C ASN A 73 2.44 5.74 8.10
N PRO A 74 2.85 5.86 9.38
CA PRO A 74 3.29 7.14 9.94
C PRO A 74 4.42 7.81 9.14
N SER A 75 5.37 7.02 8.63
CA SER A 75 6.48 7.53 7.81
C SER A 75 6.02 8.06 6.46
N LEU A 76 4.88 7.59 5.95
CA LEU A 76 4.29 8.03 4.68
C LEU A 76 3.35 9.25 4.82
N GLN A 77 2.99 9.65 6.05
CA GLN A 77 2.03 10.75 6.27
C GLN A 77 2.50 12.08 5.69
N LYS A 78 3.80 12.40 5.81
CA LYS A 78 4.37 13.63 5.25
C LYS A 78 4.24 13.65 3.72
N LEU A 79 4.59 12.54 3.07
CA LEU A 79 4.45 12.40 1.61
C LEU A 79 2.98 12.53 1.18
N HIS A 80 2.07 11.87 1.89
CA HIS A 80 0.64 11.99 1.65
C HIS A 80 0.13 13.43 1.80
N ALA A 81 0.62 14.18 2.77
CA ALA A 81 0.27 15.60 2.95
C ALA A 81 0.78 16.47 1.78
N ILE A 82 2.01 16.23 1.31
CA ILE A 82 2.57 16.92 0.14
C ILE A 82 1.72 16.63 -1.10
N LEU A 83 1.38 15.36 -1.35
CA LEU A 83 0.53 14.97 -2.48
C LEU A 83 -0.86 15.63 -2.40
N ARG A 84 -1.45 15.72 -1.20
CA ARG A 84 -2.71 16.45 -1.02
C ARG A 84 -2.56 17.96 -1.27
N LYS A 85 -1.43 18.57 -0.87
CA LYS A 85 -1.15 19.97 -1.16
C LYS A 85 -1.05 20.21 -2.67
N ILE A 86 -0.26 19.40 -3.38
CA ILE A 86 -0.13 19.47 -4.85
C ILE A 86 -1.49 19.32 -5.51
N LYS A 87 -2.31 18.35 -5.08
CA LYS A 87 -3.68 18.17 -5.60
C LYS A 87 -4.53 19.44 -5.43
N ASN A 88 -4.45 20.10 -4.28
CA ASN A 88 -5.26 21.27 -3.99
C ASN A 88 -4.81 22.51 -4.78
N GLU A 89 -3.49 22.67 -4.98
CA GLU A 89 -2.90 23.82 -5.67
C GLU A 89 -2.88 23.65 -7.19
N ASN A 90 -2.58 22.44 -7.68
CA ASN A 90 -2.57 22.09 -9.10
C ASN A 90 -3.18 20.69 -9.32
N PRO A 91 -4.53 20.60 -9.36
CA PRO A 91 -5.23 19.33 -9.54
C PRO A 91 -4.82 18.56 -10.80
N GLN A 92 -4.43 19.25 -11.88
CA GLN A 92 -4.06 18.64 -13.15
C GLN A 92 -2.75 17.85 -13.08
N ALA A 93 -1.83 18.23 -12.18
CA ALA A 93 -0.54 17.55 -12.03
C ALA A 93 -0.65 16.10 -11.52
N LEU A 94 -1.69 15.80 -10.73
CA LEU A 94 -1.95 14.46 -10.19
C LEU A 94 -3.21 13.81 -10.80
N GLY A 95 -4.01 14.58 -11.54
CA GLY A 95 -5.30 14.16 -12.04
C GLY A 95 -6.20 13.63 -10.93
N SER A 96 -6.81 12.47 -11.16
CA SER A 96 -7.63 11.77 -10.16
C SER A 96 -6.85 10.73 -9.36
N SER A 97 -5.50 10.76 -9.34
CA SER A 97 -4.69 9.74 -8.65
C SER A 97 -4.76 9.84 -7.12
N VAL A 98 -5.02 11.04 -6.60
CA VAL A 98 -5.15 11.29 -5.16
C VAL A 98 -6.59 11.73 -4.88
N PHE A 99 -7.49 10.78 -4.65
CA PHE A 99 -8.90 11.04 -4.39
C PHE A 99 -9.34 10.49 -3.03
N GLY A 100 -10.22 11.23 -2.37
CA GLY A 100 -10.94 10.78 -1.20
C GLY A 100 -12.16 9.95 -1.58
N TYR A 101 -12.74 9.27 -0.59
CA TYR A 101 -13.92 8.41 -0.76
C TYR A 101 -15.09 9.17 -1.42
N ASP A 102 -15.33 10.41 -0.97
CA ASP A 102 -16.45 11.22 -1.45
C ASP A 102 -16.15 12.02 -2.73
N ASP A 103 -14.89 12.07 -3.17
CA ASP A 103 -14.50 12.95 -4.27
C ASP A 103 -15.11 12.52 -5.60
N VAL A 104 -15.20 11.21 -5.83
CA VAL A 104 -15.79 10.64 -7.05
C VAL A 104 -17.28 10.98 -7.11
N TYR A 105 -17.99 10.77 -6.00
CA TYR A 105 -19.41 11.10 -5.90
C TYR A 105 -19.66 12.59 -6.13
N LYS A 106 -18.89 13.47 -5.48
CA LYS A 106 -19.02 14.94 -5.65
C LYS A 106 -18.80 15.38 -7.09
N LYS A 107 -17.75 14.85 -7.76
CA LYS A 107 -17.48 15.16 -9.16
C LYS A 107 -18.60 14.67 -10.08
N LEU A 108 -19.09 13.45 -9.87
CA LEU A 108 -20.19 12.91 -10.68
C LEU A 108 -21.49 13.68 -10.45
N TYR A 109 -21.78 14.06 -9.20
CA TYR A 109 -22.93 14.87 -8.86
C TYR A 109 -22.87 16.24 -9.54
N GLN A 110 -21.73 16.94 -9.45
CA GLN A 110 -21.52 18.23 -10.14
C GLN A 110 -21.72 18.10 -11.66
N PHE A 111 -21.07 17.11 -12.28
CA PHE A 111 -21.24 16.83 -13.70
C PHE A 111 -22.70 16.58 -14.08
N ARG A 112 -23.46 15.86 -13.24
CA ARG A 112 -24.89 15.63 -13.48
C ARG A 112 -25.70 16.93 -13.45
N GLN A 113 -25.37 17.87 -12.56
CA GLN A 113 -26.07 19.15 -12.47
C GLN A 113 -25.81 20.04 -13.70
N GLU A 114 -24.66 19.90 -14.34
CA GLU A 114 -24.30 20.66 -15.55
C GLU A 114 -25.02 20.16 -16.82
N ILE A 115 -25.49 18.91 -16.82
CA ILE A 115 -26.19 18.34 -17.97
C ILE A 115 -27.70 18.56 -17.85
N LYS A 116 -28.28 19.25 -18.84
CA LYS A 116 -29.73 19.36 -18.96
C LYS A 116 -30.32 18.07 -19.56
N GLY A 117 -31.30 17.48 -18.89
CA GLY A 117 -31.98 16.26 -19.32
C GLY A 117 -31.38 14.98 -18.75
N VAL A 118 -31.74 13.82 -19.31
CA VAL A 118 -31.16 12.52 -18.93
C VAL A 118 -30.05 12.17 -19.93
N PRO A 119 -28.76 12.46 -19.63
CA PRO A 119 -27.66 12.03 -20.47
C PRO A 119 -27.63 10.50 -20.61
N SER A 120 -27.45 10.05 -21.84
CA SER A 120 -26.91 8.72 -22.11
C SER A 120 -25.44 8.71 -21.67
N VAL A 121 -25.13 8.06 -20.55
CA VAL A 121 -23.77 7.94 -20.04
C VAL A 121 -23.21 6.59 -20.47
N TYR A 122 -22.02 6.60 -21.07
CA TYR A 122 -21.28 5.38 -21.39
C TYR A 122 -20.18 5.19 -20.35
N ILE A 123 -20.14 4.01 -19.72
CA ILE A 123 -19.10 3.64 -18.76
C ILE A 123 -18.12 2.71 -19.47
N VAL A 124 -16.86 3.10 -19.56
CA VAL A 124 -15.79 2.20 -20.01
C VAL A 124 -15.29 1.44 -18.80
N ILE A 125 -15.51 0.12 -18.79
CA ILE A 125 -14.93 -0.78 -17.79
C ILE A 125 -13.56 -1.20 -18.33
N ALA A 126 -12.50 -0.74 -17.69
CA ALA A 126 -11.11 -1.12 -17.97
C ALA A 126 -10.67 -2.29 -17.08
#